data_AF-A0A4Q3DLI3-F1
#
_entry.id   AF-A0A4Q3DLI3-F1
#
_cell.length_a   1.000
_cell.length_b   1.000
_cell.length_c   1.000
_cell.angle_alpha   90.00
_cell.angle_beta   90.00
_cell.angle_gamma   90.00
#
_symmetry.space_group_name_H-M   'P 1'
#
loop_
_entity.id
_entity.type
_entity.pdbx_description
1 polymer ?
#
loop_
_entity_poly.entity_id
_entity_poly.type
_entity_poly.pdbx_seq_one_letter_code
_entity_poly.pdbx_strand_id
1 'polypeptide(L)'
;MPYSPVVSAEKEEEVTLVPFGSENIRVTVFPTIGTPKLISDSYTQNFDNNTAEDVVIYGGGWYYKDNAIYCASNGKNSSGNIGSKVIINSTRFSNFIYSADVAVTAPGDAGLMFRVSDPAIGANNFDGYYLALN
;
A
#
# COMPACT_ATOMS: atom_id res chain seq x y z
N MET A 1 -1.64 -7.96 8.06
CA MET A 1 -0.65 -7.22 7.24
C MET A 1 0.71 -7.87 7.40
N PRO A 2 1.53 -7.99 6.34
CA PRO A 2 2.89 -8.49 6.49
C PRO A 2 3.67 -7.55 7.40
N TYR A 3 3.97 -8.01 8.61
CA TYR A 3 4.63 -7.22 9.64
C TYR A 3 6.14 -7.18 9.36
N SER A 4 6.71 -5.98 9.22
CA SER A 4 8.12 -5.76 8.95
C SER A 4 8.59 -4.46 9.62
N PRO A 5 9.83 -4.37 10.12
CA PRO A 5 10.87 -5.42 10.15
C PRO A 5 10.51 -6.63 11.02
N VAL A 6 11.15 -7.77 10.78
CA VAL A 6 10.96 -9.03 11.54
C VAL A 6 12.18 -9.25 12.43
N VAL A 7 11.96 -9.73 13.67
CA VAL A 7 13.06 -10.11 14.56
C VAL A 7 13.72 -11.38 14.02
N SER A 8 15.04 -11.33 13.82
CA SER A 8 15.86 -12.49 13.49
C SER A 8 17.18 -12.42 14.26
N ALA A 9 17.72 -13.59 14.62
CA ALA A 9 19.08 -13.73 15.15
C ALA A 9 20.09 -14.04 14.04
N GLU A 10 19.62 -14.26 12.81
CA GLU A 10 20.45 -14.48 11.63
C GLU A 10 21.14 -13.19 11.18
N LYS A 11 22.24 -13.33 10.46
CA LYS A 11 23.01 -12.20 9.93
C LYS A 11 22.22 -11.48 8.82
N GLU A 12 22.34 -10.16 8.75
CA GLU A 12 21.84 -9.38 7.61
C GLU A 12 22.60 -9.74 6.32
N GLU A 13 21.86 -9.92 5.24
CA GLU A 13 22.38 -10.19 3.90
C GLU A 13 21.83 -9.18 2.90
N GLU A 14 22.69 -8.74 1.98
CA GLU A 14 22.29 -7.90 0.87
C GLU A 14 21.75 -8.79 -0.27
N VAL A 15 20.49 -8.56 -0.66
CA VAL A 15 19.84 -9.31 -1.74
C VAL A 15 19.78 -8.44 -2.99
N THR A 16 20.49 -8.85 -4.05
CA THR A 16 20.38 -8.22 -5.37
C THR A 16 19.39 -8.97 -6.24
N LEU A 17 18.33 -8.30 -6.71
CA LEU A 17 17.35 -8.88 -7.63
C LEU A 17 17.76 -8.57 -9.07
N VAL A 18 18.26 -9.58 -9.79
CA VAL A 18 18.63 -9.46 -11.21
C VAL A 18 17.53 -10.11 -12.07
N PRO A 19 16.68 -9.33 -12.78
CA PRO A 19 15.73 -9.90 -13.71
C PRO A 19 16.46 -10.51 -14.91
N PHE A 20 16.30 -11.81 -15.12
CA PHE A 20 16.74 -12.49 -16.34
C PHE A 20 15.52 -13.05 -17.08
N GLY A 21 15.31 -12.62 -18.32
CA GLY A 21 14.22 -13.11 -19.19
C GLY A 21 12.79 -12.73 -18.78
N SER A 22 12.62 -11.97 -17.69
CA SER A 22 11.33 -11.42 -17.26
C SER A 22 11.23 -9.96 -17.70
N GLU A 23 10.12 -9.56 -18.32
CA GLU A 23 9.89 -8.15 -18.65
C GLU A 23 9.73 -7.29 -17.38
N ASN A 24 9.19 -7.86 -16.28
CA ASN A 24 8.97 -7.15 -15.02
C ASN A 24 9.09 -8.09 -13.79
N ILE A 25 9.72 -7.63 -12.71
CA ILE A 25 9.60 -8.22 -11.35
C ILE A 25 8.68 -7.30 -10.54
N ARG A 26 7.64 -7.86 -9.91
CA ARG A 26 6.80 -7.13 -8.95
C ARG A 26 7.07 -7.64 -7.54
N VAL A 27 7.80 -6.85 -6.75
CA VAL A 27 7.92 -7.04 -5.30
C VAL A 27 7.03 -6.02 -4.63
N THR A 28 6.01 -6.49 -3.91
CA THR A 28 5.06 -5.62 -3.19
C THR A 28 5.51 -5.35 -1.75
N VAL A 29 6.19 -6.33 -1.13
CA VAL A 29 6.77 -6.19 0.20
C VAL A 29 8.01 -7.07 0.27
N PHE A 30 9.10 -6.54 0.82
CA PHE A 30 10.30 -7.30 1.13
C PHE A 30 10.54 -7.17 2.63
N PRO A 31 10.36 -8.24 3.44
CA PRO A 31 10.57 -8.13 4.87
C PRO A 31 12.05 -7.87 5.14
N THR A 32 12.34 -6.84 5.93
CA THR A 32 13.69 -6.57 6.45
C THR A 32 13.87 -7.14 7.84
N ILE A 33 15.11 -7.45 8.21
CA ILE A 33 15.46 -7.78 9.60
C ILE A 33 15.48 -6.48 10.40
N GLY A 34 14.95 -6.50 11.62
CA GLY A 34 15.01 -5.35 12.51
C GLY A 34 14.06 -5.46 13.70
N THR A 35 13.91 -4.36 14.43
CA THR A 35 12.94 -4.27 15.52
C THR A 35 11.56 -3.95 14.95
N PRO A 36 10.56 -4.82 15.13
CA PRO A 36 9.24 -4.54 14.63
C PRO A 36 8.64 -3.31 15.32
N LYS A 37 8.08 -2.40 14.52
CA LYS A 37 7.53 -1.13 15.00
C LYS A 37 6.06 -1.06 14.63
N LEU A 38 5.19 -0.99 15.64
CA LEU A 38 3.78 -0.63 15.43
C LEU A 38 3.60 0.87 15.62
N ILE A 39 2.88 1.49 14.70
CA ILE A 39 2.48 2.90 14.74
C ILE A 39 1.06 2.95 15.29
N SER A 40 0.90 3.38 16.54
CA SER A 40 -0.39 3.48 17.23
C SER A 40 -0.80 4.90 17.60
N ASP A 41 0.11 5.86 17.52
CA ASP A 41 -0.10 7.21 18.06
C ASP A 41 -0.49 8.21 16.96
N SER A 42 0.39 8.41 15.98
CA SER A 42 0.13 9.26 14.82
C SER A 42 0.90 8.78 13.59
N TYR A 43 0.31 8.95 12.41
CA TYR A 43 0.97 8.73 11.13
C TYR A 43 0.59 9.87 10.17
N THR A 44 1.55 10.31 9.37
CA THR A 44 1.34 11.32 8.32
C THR A 44 2.12 10.89 7.09
N GLN A 45 1.47 10.95 5.94
CA GLN A 45 2.07 10.68 4.64
C GLN A 45 1.72 11.80 3.69
N ASN A 46 2.73 12.48 3.17
CA ASN A 46 2.60 13.62 2.26
C ASN A 46 3.03 13.29 0.83
N PHE A 47 3.62 12.12 0.60
CA PHE A 47 4.18 11.70 -0.70
C PHE A 47 5.29 12.63 -1.24
N ASP A 48 5.93 13.38 -0.34
CA ASP A 48 7.02 14.28 -0.66
C ASP A 48 8.16 13.52 -1.37
N ASN A 49 8.78 14.17 -2.35
CA ASN A 49 9.82 13.58 -3.20
C ASN A 49 9.32 12.39 -4.06
N ASN A 50 8.02 12.31 -4.32
CA ASN A 50 7.41 11.25 -5.13
C ASN A 50 7.73 9.85 -4.59
N THR A 51 7.65 9.67 -3.28
CA THR A 51 7.90 8.37 -2.63
C THR A 51 7.06 8.24 -1.36
N ALA A 52 6.97 7.02 -0.83
CA ALA A 52 6.34 6.74 0.45
C ALA A 52 7.01 5.55 1.14
N GLU A 53 7.24 5.70 2.44
CA GLU A 53 7.62 4.60 3.32
C GLU A 53 6.37 3.95 3.93
N ASP A 54 6.51 2.69 4.34
CA ASP A 54 5.46 1.91 4.99
C ASP A 54 4.17 1.73 4.17
N VAL A 55 4.24 1.90 2.85
CA VAL A 55 3.09 1.72 1.95
C VAL A 55 3.15 0.38 1.23
N VAL A 56 2.02 -0.34 1.20
CA VAL A 56 1.86 -1.61 0.48
C VAL A 56 0.74 -1.49 -0.55
N ILE A 57 1.05 -1.88 -1.79
CA ILE A 57 0.12 -1.82 -2.92
C ILE A 57 -0.52 -3.19 -3.15
N TYR A 58 -1.85 -3.26 -3.11
CA TYR A 58 -2.61 -4.45 -3.48
C TYR A 58 -3.40 -4.17 -4.77
N GLY A 59 -2.92 -4.76 -5.86
CA GLY A 59 -3.53 -4.59 -7.19
C GLY A 59 -3.38 -3.17 -7.75
N GLY A 60 -3.83 -3.00 -8.98
CA GLY A 60 -3.74 -1.75 -9.72
C GLY A 60 -2.36 -1.41 -10.24
N GLY A 61 -2.33 -0.33 -11.01
CA GLY A 61 -1.14 0.47 -11.25
C GLY A 61 -1.16 1.68 -10.33
N TRP A 62 -0.07 1.91 -9.61
CA TRP A 62 0.12 3.08 -8.78
C TRP A 62 1.46 3.72 -9.11
N TYR A 63 1.50 5.04 -9.10
CA TYR A 63 2.73 5.77 -9.37
C TYR A 63 2.74 7.08 -8.57
N TYR A 64 3.93 7.53 -8.23
CA TYR A 64 4.14 8.79 -7.55
C TYR A 64 4.53 9.87 -8.55
N LYS A 65 3.94 11.05 -8.43
CA LYS A 65 4.24 12.22 -9.25
C LYS A 65 3.76 13.47 -8.52
N ASP A 66 4.35 14.64 -8.79
CA ASP A 66 3.85 15.93 -8.29
C ASP A 66 3.55 15.95 -6.76
N ASN A 67 4.36 15.22 -5.96
CA ASN A 67 4.17 14.99 -4.52
C ASN A 67 2.80 14.38 -4.14
N ALA A 68 2.28 13.48 -4.97
CA ALA A 68 1.07 12.74 -4.73
C ALA A 68 1.20 11.30 -5.26
N ILE A 69 0.33 10.42 -4.75
CA ILE A 69 0.16 9.07 -5.29
C ILE A 69 -1.05 9.03 -6.22
N TYR A 70 -0.87 8.47 -7.42
CA TYR A 70 -1.90 8.35 -8.44
C TYR A 70 -2.23 6.89 -8.68
N CYS A 71 -3.53 6.60 -8.81
CA CYS A 71 -3.99 5.34 -9.37
C CYS A 71 -4.01 5.47 -10.90
N ALA A 72 -3.34 4.55 -11.60
CA ALA A 72 -3.51 4.39 -13.04
C ALA A 72 -4.93 3.88 -13.35
N SER A 73 -5.41 4.16 -14.57
CA SER A 73 -6.71 3.66 -15.02
C SER A 73 -6.76 2.14 -14.93
N ASN A 74 -7.72 1.63 -14.16
CA ASN A 74 -7.97 0.21 -14.04
C ASN A 74 -8.94 -0.18 -15.14
N GLY A 75 -8.40 -0.55 -16.31
CA GLY A 75 -9.20 -1.15 -17.37
C GLY A 75 -9.97 -2.37 -16.83
N LYS A 76 -11.24 -2.51 -17.21
CA LYS A 76 -12.05 -3.69 -16.82
C LYS A 76 -11.31 -4.96 -17.24
N ASN A 77 -11.02 -5.83 -16.27
CA ASN A 77 -10.68 -7.25 -16.46
C ASN A 77 -9.24 -7.60 -16.91
N SER A 78 -8.21 -6.89 -16.44
CA SER A 78 -6.83 -7.41 -16.49
C SER A 78 -6.45 -8.03 -15.15
N SER A 79 -5.88 -9.24 -15.16
CA SER A 79 -5.36 -9.92 -13.97
C SER A 79 -4.36 -9.02 -13.24
N GLY A 80 -4.73 -8.54 -12.04
CA GLY A 80 -3.91 -7.64 -11.22
C GLY A 80 -4.38 -6.19 -11.15
N ASN A 81 -5.31 -5.74 -12.01
CA ASN A 81 -5.83 -4.36 -12.02
C ASN A 81 -7.22 -4.23 -11.37
N ILE A 82 -7.62 -5.19 -10.54
CA ILE A 82 -8.94 -5.21 -9.90
C ILE A 82 -8.79 -4.78 -8.45
N GLY A 83 -9.58 -3.77 -8.05
CA GLY A 83 -9.67 -3.36 -6.65
C GLY A 83 -8.41 -2.71 -6.11
N SER A 84 -7.86 -1.77 -6.86
CA SER A 84 -6.65 -1.03 -6.53
C SER A 84 -6.75 -0.40 -5.15
N LYS A 85 -5.84 -0.78 -4.26
CA LYS A 85 -5.78 -0.24 -2.91
C LYS A 85 -4.34 -0.08 -2.46
N VAL A 86 -4.13 0.95 -1.66
CA VAL A 86 -2.85 1.31 -1.05
C VAL A 86 -3.08 1.34 0.44
N ILE A 87 -2.26 0.60 1.19
CA ILE A 87 -2.43 0.41 2.62
C ILE A 87 -1.16 0.83 3.32
N ILE A 88 -1.31 1.67 4.36
CA ILE A 88 -0.21 1.98 5.27
C ILE A 88 -0.02 0.80 6.22
N ASN A 89 1.15 0.17 6.13
CA ASN A 89 1.53 -0.97 6.92
C ASN A 89 1.92 -0.57 8.35
N SER A 90 2.01 -1.56 9.24
CA SER A 90 2.47 -1.39 10.61
C SER A 90 1.67 -0.39 11.44
N THR A 91 0.45 -0.03 11.02
CA THR A 91 -0.45 0.86 11.77
C THR A 91 -1.47 0.07 12.58
N ARG A 92 -1.76 0.53 13.80
CA ARG A 92 -2.81 -0.03 14.67
C ARG A 92 -3.44 1.05 15.53
N PHE A 93 -4.42 1.74 14.95
CA PHE A 93 -5.19 2.77 15.63
C PHE A 93 -6.53 2.23 16.15
N SER A 94 -6.88 2.57 17.40
CA SER A 94 -8.19 2.25 17.96
C SER A 94 -9.20 3.34 17.64
N ASN A 95 -9.08 4.50 18.31
CA ASN A 95 -9.83 5.72 18.03
C ASN A 95 -8.87 6.72 17.37
N PHE A 96 -9.26 7.33 16.26
CA PHE A 96 -8.41 8.23 15.49
C PHE A 96 -9.25 9.21 14.68
N ILE A 97 -8.59 10.27 14.22
CA ILE A 97 -9.08 11.16 13.17
C ILE A 97 -8.29 10.80 11.91
N TYR A 98 -8.99 10.60 10.79
CA TYR A 98 -8.36 10.36 9.49
C TYR A 98 -8.73 11.50 8.55
N SER A 99 -7.72 12.29 8.19
CA SER A 99 -7.79 13.34 7.18
C SER A 99 -6.95 12.94 5.96
N ALA A 100 -7.47 13.18 4.76
CA ALA A 100 -6.76 12.98 3.52
C ALA A 100 -7.30 13.91 2.43
N ASP A 101 -6.42 14.42 1.59
CA ASP A 101 -6.78 15.14 0.37
C ASP A 101 -6.93 14.12 -0.76
N VAL A 102 -8.13 14.02 -1.34
CA VAL A 102 -8.44 13.06 -2.41
C VAL A 102 -9.06 13.78 -3.60
N ALA A 103 -8.46 13.58 -4.79
CA ALA A 103 -8.99 14.09 -6.05
C ALA A 103 -9.48 12.94 -6.95
N VAL A 104 -10.77 12.95 -7.27
CA VAL A 104 -11.37 12.02 -8.25
C VAL A 104 -11.35 12.69 -9.62
N THR A 105 -10.42 12.28 -10.48
CA THR A 105 -10.13 12.96 -11.75
C THR A 105 -10.75 12.30 -12.97
N ALA A 106 -11.40 11.14 -12.79
CA ALA A 106 -12.12 10.41 -13.82
C ALA A 106 -13.34 9.70 -13.19
N PRO A 107 -14.40 9.39 -13.96
CA PRO A 107 -15.53 8.64 -13.44
C PRO A 107 -15.12 7.28 -12.87
N GLY A 108 -15.59 6.96 -11.67
CA GLY A 108 -15.31 5.69 -11.00
C GLY A 108 -15.40 5.82 -9.48
N ASP A 109 -15.13 4.71 -8.80
CA ASP A 109 -15.17 4.65 -7.34
C ASP A 109 -13.79 5.01 -6.75
N ALA A 110 -13.79 5.92 -5.78
CA ALA A 110 -12.63 6.24 -4.95
C ALA A 110 -13.03 6.25 -3.48
N GLY A 111 -12.08 6.19 -2.57
CA GLY A 111 -12.42 6.25 -1.15
C GLY A 111 -11.27 5.98 -0.20
N LEU A 112 -11.57 6.08 1.08
CA LEU A 112 -10.64 5.83 2.18
C LEU A 112 -10.96 4.51 2.84
N MET A 113 -9.91 3.75 3.17
CA MET A 113 -10.01 2.48 3.89
C MET A 113 -9.39 2.61 5.28
N PHE A 114 -10.03 2.03 6.30
CA PHE A 114 -9.49 2.05 7.66
C PHE A 114 -9.88 0.83 8.48
N ARG A 115 -9.09 0.54 9.52
CA ARG A 115 -9.13 -0.71 10.30
C ARG A 115 -9.08 -1.94 9.40
N VAL A 116 -8.20 -1.89 8.40
CA VAL A 116 -8.06 -2.94 7.40
C VAL A 116 -7.31 -4.13 8.02
N SER A 117 -7.84 -5.33 7.85
CA SER A 117 -7.17 -6.61 8.05
C SER A 117 -7.30 -7.48 6.80
N ASP A 118 -6.36 -8.42 6.67
CA ASP A 118 -6.33 -9.43 5.59
C ASP A 118 -6.59 -8.90 4.17
N PRO A 119 -5.93 -7.80 3.75
CA PRO A 119 -6.09 -7.30 2.40
C PRO A 119 -5.45 -8.26 1.40
N ALA A 120 -6.10 -8.35 0.26
CA ALA A 120 -5.63 -9.07 -0.89
C ALA A 120 -6.06 -8.35 -2.17
N ILE A 121 -5.56 -8.82 -3.31
CA ILE A 121 -5.93 -8.28 -4.61
C ILE A 121 -7.42 -8.58 -4.87
N GLY A 122 -8.16 -7.60 -5.35
CA GLY A 122 -9.62 -7.67 -5.57
C GLY A 122 -10.36 -6.50 -4.91
N ALA A 123 -11.51 -6.09 -5.47
CA ALA A 123 -12.25 -4.91 -5.03
C ALA A 123 -12.63 -4.99 -3.54
N ASN A 124 -13.30 -6.08 -3.17
CA ASN A 124 -13.84 -6.30 -1.83
C ASN A 124 -13.02 -7.33 -1.05
N ASN A 125 -11.72 -7.44 -1.34
CA ASN A 125 -10.86 -8.47 -0.74
C ASN A 125 -10.04 -7.89 0.41
N PHE A 126 -10.72 -7.58 1.51
CA PHE A 126 -10.17 -7.14 2.79
C PHE A 126 -11.29 -7.15 3.85
N ASP A 127 -10.91 -7.20 5.11
CA ASP A 127 -11.81 -6.93 6.24
C ASP A 127 -11.58 -5.51 6.75
N GLY A 128 -12.63 -4.74 7.02
CA GLY A 128 -12.49 -3.37 7.54
C GLY A 128 -13.62 -2.46 7.08
N TYR A 129 -13.35 -1.16 7.03
CA TYR A 129 -14.31 -0.15 6.60
C TYR A 129 -13.81 0.58 5.35
N TYR A 130 -14.76 0.97 4.51
CA TYR A 130 -14.55 1.78 3.31
C TYR A 130 -15.51 2.96 3.29
N LEU A 131 -14.96 4.15 3.21
CA LEU A 131 -15.72 5.38 2.99
C LEU A 131 -15.63 5.73 1.51
N ALA A 132 -16.74 5.53 0.80
CA ALA A 132 -16.84 5.83 -0.63
C ALA A 132 -16.89 7.33 -0.88
N LEU A 133 -16.21 7.76 -1.95
CA LEU A 133 -16.25 9.07 -2.57
C LEU A 133 -16.74 8.88 -4.00
N ASN A 134 -17.84 9.54 -4.34
CA ASN A 134 -18.52 9.47 -5.64
C ASN A 134 -18.79 10.88 -6.15
#